data_AF-A0A0P9MAE5-F1
#
_entry.id   AF-A0A0P9MAE5-F1
#
_cell.length_a   1.000
_cell.length_b   1.000
_cell.length_c   1.000
_cell.angle_alpha   90.00
_cell.angle_beta   90.00
_cell.angle_gamma   90.00
#
_symmetry.space_group_name_H-M   'P 1'
#
loop_
_entity.id
_entity.type
_entity.pdbx_description
1 polymer ?
#
loop_
_entity_poly.entity_id
_entity_poly.type
_entity_poly.pdbx_seq_one_letter_code
_entity_poly.pdbx_strand_id
1 'polypeptide(L)'
;MEYPMSYTFRAMFPALFLSLMLPCALPAMAADPAPDKDAAAEAPVERAPLLSRSQEDSVALERQLPTRDQQQLQAGDESFLALWKPANSEEPQGAVIILPGDAESPDWPDAVGPLRRKFPDVGWSSLSITLPDAEDDTLTAREPDAATETSADKDKAADKPASAAKDAPKDAAAKTPDPATDAEALASAATAKAAADEERNKARAERIFARIESAISFAQQNKARSIILLGHSSGAYWATRFLSERPSPTVQRLVMVAAREPVNAVPSLLDMVPTLKIKTADFIYKNPPDLAAKARLQASKRTKGPGFTQIALINIVGNEDTEQEQMFRRIRGWIDPKEDK
;
A
#
# COMPACT_ATOMS: atom_id res chain seq x y z
N MET A 1 -21.96 -64.27 -13.29
CA MET A 1 -22.51 -65.60 -12.98
C MET A 1 -21.50 -66.26 -12.06
N GLU A 2 -21.68 -66.15 -10.75
CA GLU A 2 -22.62 -66.95 -9.93
C GLU A 2 -21.89 -68.13 -9.29
N TYR A 3 -21.57 -67.99 -8.00
CA TYR A 3 -21.54 -69.11 -7.07
C TYR A 3 -22.43 -68.72 -5.87
N PRO A 4 -23.50 -69.49 -5.57
CA PRO A 4 -24.50 -69.09 -4.60
C PRO A 4 -24.23 -69.66 -3.19
N MET A 5 -24.75 -68.95 -2.17
CA MET A 5 -25.62 -69.42 -1.07
C MET A 5 -25.35 -70.82 -0.42
N SER A 6 -25.45 -71.04 0.89
CA SER A 6 -25.92 -70.15 1.99
C SER A 6 -25.84 -70.81 3.38
N TYR A 7 -25.51 -69.99 4.41
CA TYR A 7 -26.10 -69.92 5.76
C TYR A 7 -26.10 -71.09 6.77
N THR A 8 -25.69 -70.75 8.01
CA THR A 8 -26.20 -71.13 9.36
C THR A 8 -25.43 -70.26 10.40
N PHE A 9 -25.84 -69.96 11.65
CA PHE A 9 -27.08 -70.11 12.43
C PHE A 9 -27.19 -68.85 13.36
N ARG A 10 -28.14 -67.92 13.15
CA ARG A 10 -29.38 -67.68 13.94
C ARG A 10 -29.21 -67.17 15.41
N ALA A 11 -29.88 -66.04 15.71
CA ALA A 11 -30.55 -65.63 16.98
C ALA A 11 -29.89 -64.66 18.03
N MET A 12 -30.52 -63.48 18.16
CA MET A 12 -31.04 -62.77 19.38
C MET A 12 -30.14 -62.31 20.58
N PHE A 13 -30.14 -60.97 20.81
CA PHE A 13 -30.56 -60.19 22.03
C PHE A 13 -30.45 -60.80 23.47
N PRO A 14 -30.36 -60.00 24.59
CA PRO A 14 -29.94 -58.57 24.75
C PRO A 14 -29.19 -58.19 26.08
N ALA A 15 -28.80 -56.91 26.18
CA ALA A 15 -28.76 -56.01 27.36
C ALA A 15 -28.49 -56.53 28.80
N LEU A 16 -27.29 -56.24 29.32
CA LEU A 16 -26.91 -55.92 30.72
C LEU A 16 -25.42 -55.44 30.66
N PHE A 17 -24.93 -54.33 31.23
CA PHE A 17 -25.37 -53.48 32.34
C PHE A 17 -25.23 -51.98 32.02
N LEU A 18 -26.24 -51.19 32.41
CA LEU A 18 -26.16 -49.74 32.54
C LEU A 18 -25.81 -49.38 34.00
N SER A 19 -24.52 -49.29 34.34
CA SER A 19 -24.12 -48.82 35.69
C SER A 19 -22.64 -48.41 35.81
N LEU A 20 -22.24 -47.26 35.23
CA LEU A 20 -21.19 -46.43 35.83
C LEU A 20 -21.26 -44.96 35.36
N MET A 21 -22.36 -44.30 35.71
CA MET A 21 -22.42 -42.83 35.75
C MET A 21 -22.11 -42.36 37.16
N LEU A 22 -20.90 -41.83 37.39
CA LEU A 22 -20.66 -40.91 38.51
C LEU A 22 -19.46 -39.99 38.20
N PRO A 23 -19.58 -38.66 38.36
CA PRO A 23 -18.54 -37.71 37.94
C PRO A 23 -17.45 -37.57 39.02
N CYS A 24 -16.18 -37.56 38.59
CA CYS A 24 -15.07 -37.13 39.43
C CYS A 24 -15.05 -35.59 39.55
N ALA A 25 -15.95 -35.05 40.36
CA ALA A 25 -15.80 -33.69 40.88
C ALA A 25 -14.64 -33.69 41.89
N LEU A 26 -13.54 -33.01 41.55
CA LEU A 26 -12.47 -32.74 42.51
C LEU A 26 -13.00 -31.75 43.57
N PRO A 27 -12.76 -31.97 44.88
CA PRO A 27 -13.10 -30.98 45.88
C PRO A 27 -12.19 -29.76 45.71
N ALA A 28 -12.80 -28.60 45.46
CA ALA A 28 -12.10 -27.33 45.58
C ALA A 28 -11.77 -27.10 47.07
N MET A 29 -10.54 -27.42 47.45
CA MET A 29 -9.98 -27.03 48.75
C MET A 29 -9.80 -25.51 48.74
N ALA A 30 -10.74 -24.81 49.36
CA ALA A 30 -10.57 -23.41 49.74
C ALA A 30 -9.55 -23.33 50.89
N ALA A 31 -8.27 -23.47 50.54
CA ALA A 31 -7.18 -23.06 51.40
C ALA A 31 -7.09 -21.53 51.32
N ASP A 32 -7.55 -20.87 52.38
CA ASP A 32 -7.47 -19.42 52.55
C ASP A 32 -6.00 -19.02 52.80
N PRO A 33 -5.29 -18.38 51.84
CA PRO A 33 -3.90 -18.02 52.03
C PRO A 33 -3.85 -16.73 52.86
N ALA A 34 -3.05 -16.74 53.92
CA ALA A 34 -2.66 -15.51 54.60
C ALA A 34 -2.04 -14.52 53.58
N PRO A 35 -2.16 -13.20 53.77
CA PRO A 35 -1.85 -12.23 52.74
C PRO A 35 -0.36 -12.20 52.43
N ASP A 36 0.03 -12.79 51.30
CA ASP A 36 1.39 -12.67 50.78
C ASP A 36 1.68 -11.22 50.41
N LYS A 37 2.47 -10.58 51.28
CA LYS A 37 3.16 -9.33 50.97
C LYS A 37 4.29 -9.61 49.98
N ASP A 38 3.93 -9.85 48.73
CA ASP A 38 4.76 -9.59 47.55
C ASP A 38 3.86 -9.66 46.31
N ALA A 39 3.01 -8.64 46.17
CA ALA A 39 2.36 -8.34 44.91
C ALA A 39 3.44 -7.86 43.92
N ALA A 40 4.13 -8.81 43.30
CA ALA A 40 5.03 -8.54 42.20
C ALA A 40 4.28 -7.73 41.14
N ALA A 41 4.78 -6.52 40.85
CA ALA A 41 4.15 -5.66 39.86
C ALA A 41 4.11 -6.39 38.51
N GLU A 42 2.90 -6.66 38.00
CA GLU A 42 2.75 -7.19 36.65
C GLU A 42 3.46 -6.24 35.68
N ALA A 43 4.47 -6.76 34.98
CA ALA A 43 5.17 -6.01 33.95
C ALA A 43 4.12 -5.54 32.92
N PRO A 44 4.15 -4.26 32.47
CA PRO A 44 3.16 -3.75 31.55
C PRO A 44 3.04 -4.66 30.32
N VAL A 45 1.85 -5.22 30.09
CA VAL A 45 1.59 -6.05 28.91
C VAL A 45 1.78 -5.18 27.68
N GLU A 46 2.88 -5.42 26.96
CA GLU A 46 3.16 -4.74 25.71
C GLU A 46 2.05 -5.09 24.71
N ARG A 47 1.22 -4.09 24.38
CA ARG A 47 0.13 -4.27 23.42
C ARG A 47 0.76 -4.58 22.06
N ALA A 48 0.30 -5.67 21.45
CA ALA A 48 0.72 -6.03 20.09
C ALA A 48 0.60 -4.81 19.16
N PRO A 49 1.58 -4.57 18.28
CA PRO A 49 1.56 -3.42 17.40
C PRO A 49 0.30 -3.44 16.53
N LEU A 50 -0.27 -2.26 16.30
CA LEU A 50 -1.41 -2.12 15.41
C LEU A 50 -1.00 -2.51 13.99
N LEU A 51 -1.90 -3.17 13.28
CA LEU A 51 -1.71 -3.47 11.85
C LEU A 51 -1.69 -2.18 11.05
N SER A 52 -0.89 -2.15 9.98
CA SER A 52 -0.95 -1.05 9.02
C SER A 52 -2.20 -1.18 8.13
N ARG A 53 -2.66 -0.07 7.52
CA ARG A 53 -3.87 -0.09 6.68
C ARG A 53 -3.78 -1.14 5.57
N SER A 54 -2.63 -1.28 4.89
CA SER A 54 -2.44 -2.31 3.86
C SER A 54 -2.51 -3.75 4.39
N GLN A 55 -2.17 -4.00 5.66
CA GLN A 55 -2.34 -5.29 6.32
C GLN A 55 -3.81 -5.56 6.66
N GLU A 56 -4.54 -4.55 7.18
CA GLU A 56 -5.97 -4.64 7.43
C GLU A 56 -6.76 -4.89 6.13
N ASP A 57 -6.46 -4.13 5.07
CA ASP A 57 -6.99 -4.31 3.71
C ASP A 57 -6.74 -5.74 3.20
N SER A 58 -5.53 -6.27 3.42
CA SER A 58 -5.17 -7.64 3.00
C SER A 58 -6.01 -8.69 3.73
N VAL A 59 -6.12 -8.60 5.06
CA VAL A 59 -6.93 -9.51 5.88
C VAL A 59 -8.42 -9.43 5.53
N ALA A 60 -8.92 -8.25 5.14
CA ALA A 60 -10.29 -8.08 4.65
C ALA A 60 -10.50 -8.78 3.29
N LEU A 61 -9.57 -8.59 2.34
CA LEU A 61 -9.63 -9.19 1.01
C LEU A 61 -9.49 -10.73 1.04
N GLU A 62 -8.65 -11.27 1.92
CA GLU A 62 -8.50 -12.72 2.13
C GLU A 62 -9.80 -13.42 2.57
N ARG A 63 -10.69 -12.69 3.24
CA ARG A 63 -12.01 -13.19 3.67
C ARG A 63 -13.08 -13.07 2.59
N GLN A 64 -12.91 -12.14 1.65
CA GLN A 64 -13.91 -11.82 0.62
C GLN A 64 -13.64 -12.52 -0.72
N LEU A 65 -12.37 -12.73 -1.08
CA LEU A 65 -11.98 -13.26 -2.38
C LEU A 65 -11.77 -14.78 -2.35
N PRO A 66 -11.93 -15.49 -3.48
CA PRO A 66 -11.64 -16.93 -3.54
C PRO A 66 -10.16 -17.22 -3.24
N THR A 67 -9.87 -18.22 -2.41
CA THR A 67 -8.49 -18.59 -2.01
C THR A 67 -7.57 -18.90 -3.21
N ARG A 68 -8.11 -19.43 -4.31
CA ARG A 68 -7.35 -19.68 -5.56
C ARG A 68 -6.82 -18.40 -6.23
N ASP A 69 -7.48 -17.27 -5.99
CA ASP A 69 -7.11 -15.95 -6.51
C ASP A 69 -6.11 -15.23 -5.58
N GLN A 70 -5.86 -15.76 -4.37
CA GLN A 70 -4.98 -15.17 -3.35
C GLN A 70 -3.59 -15.82 -3.42
N GLN A 71 -2.52 -15.04 -3.27
CA GLN A 71 -1.14 -15.51 -3.23
C GLN A 71 -0.36 -14.72 -2.17
N GLN A 72 0.36 -15.38 -1.28
CA GLN A 72 1.33 -14.71 -0.42
C GLN A 72 2.68 -14.70 -1.12
N LEU A 73 3.19 -13.50 -1.40
CA LEU A 73 4.51 -13.30 -2.00
C LEU A 73 5.49 -12.80 -0.94
N GLN A 74 6.78 -13.04 -1.17
CA GLN A 74 7.86 -12.69 -0.24
C GLN A 74 8.77 -11.63 -0.86
N ALA A 75 9.05 -10.55 -0.12
CA ALA A 75 9.94 -9.46 -0.50
C ALA A 75 10.93 -9.17 0.64
N GLY A 76 12.13 -9.74 0.54
CA GLY A 76 13.05 -9.78 1.69
C GLY A 76 12.41 -10.57 2.84
N ASP A 77 12.34 -9.96 4.02
CA ASP A 77 11.70 -10.55 5.21
C ASP A 77 10.17 -10.31 5.28
N GLU A 78 9.62 -9.43 4.43
CA GLU A 78 8.18 -9.14 4.39
C GLU A 78 7.40 -10.13 3.52
N SER A 79 6.32 -10.70 4.05
CA SER A 79 5.28 -11.34 3.25
C SER A 79 4.14 -10.35 2.96
N PHE A 80 3.56 -10.42 1.77
CA PHE A 80 2.46 -9.54 1.36
C PHE A 80 1.48 -10.24 0.43
N LEU A 81 0.19 -9.85 0.54
CA LEU A 81 -0.86 -10.33 -0.32
C LEU A 81 -0.68 -9.80 -1.75
N ALA A 82 -0.66 -10.72 -2.71
CA ALA A 82 -0.90 -10.47 -4.11
C ALA A 82 -2.14 -11.26 -4.55
N LEU A 83 -2.82 -10.78 -5.61
CA LEU A 83 -3.98 -11.46 -6.15
C LEU A 83 -3.74 -11.82 -7.62
N TRP A 84 -3.80 -13.12 -7.90
CA TRP A 84 -3.47 -13.72 -9.20
C TRP A 84 -4.72 -14.24 -9.90
N LYS A 85 -4.83 -13.98 -11.21
CA LYS A 85 -5.76 -14.68 -12.09
C LYS A 85 -5.02 -15.16 -13.34
N PRO A 86 -4.99 -16.46 -13.64
CA PRO A 86 -4.42 -16.94 -14.89
C PRO A 86 -5.26 -16.48 -16.08
N ALA A 87 -4.66 -16.39 -17.27
CA ALA A 87 -5.37 -16.13 -18.51
C ALA A 87 -6.42 -17.22 -18.80
N ASN A 88 -7.57 -16.81 -19.34
CA ASN A 88 -8.62 -17.71 -19.83
C ASN A 88 -8.29 -18.16 -21.28
N SER A 89 -7.07 -18.66 -21.50
CA SER A 89 -6.51 -19.09 -22.80
C SER A 89 -5.56 -20.27 -22.63
N GLU A 90 -5.57 -21.20 -23.59
CA GLU A 90 -4.58 -22.30 -23.66
C GLU A 90 -3.16 -21.79 -23.92
N GLU A 91 -3.06 -20.67 -24.64
CA GLU A 91 -1.83 -19.93 -24.89
C GLU A 91 -1.94 -18.52 -24.27
N PRO A 92 -1.46 -18.31 -23.03
CA PRO A 92 -1.40 -16.99 -22.43
C PRO A 92 -0.38 -16.09 -23.14
N GLN A 93 -0.77 -14.86 -23.49
CA GLN A 93 0.13 -13.87 -24.10
C GLN A 93 1.25 -13.44 -23.13
N GLY A 94 0.96 -13.43 -21.83
CA GLY A 94 1.85 -12.95 -20.78
C GLY A 94 1.10 -12.65 -19.49
N ALA A 95 1.68 -11.78 -18.65
CA ALA A 95 1.05 -11.29 -17.44
C ALA A 95 1.07 -9.75 -17.35
N VAL A 96 -0.03 -9.17 -16.87
CA VAL A 96 -0.12 -7.76 -16.47
C VAL A 96 0.05 -7.69 -14.96
N ILE A 97 1.14 -7.09 -14.50
CA ILE A 97 1.40 -6.83 -13.07
C ILE A 97 0.87 -5.43 -12.76
N ILE A 98 -0.08 -5.35 -11.84
CA ILE A 98 -0.82 -4.13 -11.48
C ILE A 98 -0.33 -3.61 -10.13
N LEU A 99 0.13 -2.36 -10.10
CA LEU A 99 0.52 -1.61 -8.92
C LEU A 99 -0.60 -0.61 -8.58
N PRO A 100 -1.30 -0.78 -7.44
CA PRO A 100 -2.20 0.22 -6.90
C PRO A 100 -1.49 1.54 -6.55
N GLY A 101 -2.27 2.60 -6.34
CA GLY A 101 -1.81 3.84 -5.73
C GLY A 101 -1.63 3.76 -4.21
N ASP A 102 -1.11 4.84 -3.64
CA ASP A 102 -1.08 5.09 -2.20
C ASP A 102 -2.54 5.16 -1.71
N ALA A 103 -2.83 4.50 -0.59
CA ALA A 103 -4.17 4.24 -0.06
C ALA A 103 -5.08 3.28 -0.88
N GLU A 104 -4.58 2.65 -1.95
CA GLU A 104 -5.35 1.68 -2.74
C GLU A 104 -4.96 0.22 -2.42
N SER A 105 -5.93 -0.69 -2.47
CA SER A 105 -5.73 -2.13 -2.22
C SER A 105 -5.50 -2.90 -3.54
N PRO A 106 -4.99 -4.16 -3.52
CA PRO A 106 -4.83 -4.94 -4.75
C PRO A 106 -6.15 -5.33 -5.43
N ASP A 107 -7.33 -5.04 -4.86
CA ASP A 107 -8.62 -5.15 -5.57
C ASP A 107 -9.43 -3.85 -5.56
N TRP A 108 -8.74 -2.70 -5.52
CA TRP A 108 -9.37 -1.39 -5.50
C TRP A 108 -10.45 -1.25 -6.59
N PRO A 109 -11.67 -0.80 -6.26
CA PRO A 109 -12.84 -0.98 -7.13
C PRO A 109 -12.80 -0.17 -8.42
N ASP A 110 -12.00 0.89 -8.49
CA ASP A 110 -11.93 1.83 -9.62
C ASP A 110 -11.07 1.30 -10.79
N ALA A 111 -9.74 1.35 -10.69
CA ALA A 111 -8.86 0.86 -11.77
C ALA A 111 -8.37 -0.58 -11.54
N VAL A 112 -7.83 -0.87 -10.35
CA VAL A 112 -7.03 -2.08 -10.09
C VAL A 112 -7.86 -3.36 -10.26
N GLY A 113 -8.96 -3.48 -9.50
CA GLY A 113 -9.81 -4.68 -9.50
C GLY A 113 -10.49 -4.96 -10.84
N PRO A 114 -11.10 -3.96 -11.51
CA PRO A 114 -11.69 -4.15 -12.83
C PRO A 114 -10.69 -4.58 -13.89
N LEU A 115 -9.49 -3.98 -13.92
CA LEU A 115 -8.42 -4.41 -14.84
C LEU A 115 -7.96 -5.84 -14.53
N ARG A 116 -7.71 -6.14 -13.25
CA ARG A 116 -7.38 -7.50 -12.76
C ARG A 116 -8.38 -8.54 -13.21
N ARG A 117 -9.68 -8.23 -13.15
CA ARG A 117 -10.76 -9.16 -13.55
C ARG A 117 -10.90 -9.30 -15.08
N LYS A 118 -10.71 -8.23 -15.86
CA LYS A 118 -10.95 -8.21 -17.32
C LYS A 118 -9.77 -8.70 -18.18
N PHE A 119 -8.51 -8.59 -17.73
CA PHE A 119 -7.36 -9.08 -18.51
C PHE A 119 -7.34 -10.61 -18.79
N PRO A 120 -7.74 -11.48 -17.84
CA PRO A 120 -7.88 -12.92 -18.08
C PRO A 120 -8.72 -13.28 -19.30
N ASP A 121 -9.86 -12.61 -19.50
CA ASP A 121 -10.80 -12.87 -20.60
C ASP A 121 -10.24 -12.50 -21.98
N VAL A 122 -9.08 -11.84 -22.04
CA VAL A 122 -8.41 -11.43 -23.27
C VAL A 122 -7.01 -12.03 -23.42
N GLY A 123 -6.76 -13.16 -22.73
CA GLY A 123 -5.54 -13.96 -22.90
C GLY A 123 -4.33 -13.48 -22.09
N TRP A 124 -4.49 -12.53 -21.19
CA TRP A 124 -3.45 -12.04 -20.29
C TRP A 124 -3.73 -12.49 -18.85
N SER A 125 -2.76 -13.13 -18.19
CA SER A 125 -2.87 -13.33 -16.75
C SER A 125 -2.75 -11.97 -16.04
N SER A 126 -3.33 -11.83 -14.85
CA SER A 126 -3.25 -10.59 -14.06
C SER A 126 -2.73 -10.86 -12.65
N LEU A 127 -1.85 -9.97 -12.17
CA LEU A 127 -1.27 -10.03 -10.84
C LEU A 127 -1.32 -8.63 -10.21
N SER A 128 -2.18 -8.40 -9.22
CA SER A 128 -2.20 -7.14 -8.47
C SER A 128 -1.48 -7.31 -7.14
N ILE A 129 -0.58 -6.39 -6.78
CA ILE A 129 0.22 -6.49 -5.55
C ILE A 129 -0.15 -5.44 -4.51
N THR A 130 -0.05 -5.80 -3.23
CA THR A 130 -0.14 -4.84 -2.12
C THR A 130 1.17 -4.06 -2.01
N LEU A 131 1.12 -2.74 -2.11
CA LEU A 131 2.27 -1.86 -1.83
C LEU A 131 2.36 -1.55 -0.33
N PRO A 132 3.56 -1.29 0.23
CA PRO A 132 3.70 -0.74 1.57
C PRO A 132 3.07 0.65 1.65
N ASP A 133 2.50 0.94 2.81
CA ASP A 133 1.83 2.21 3.08
C ASP A 133 2.79 3.41 2.93
N ALA A 134 2.20 4.59 2.75
CA ALA A 134 2.94 5.83 2.88
C ALA A 134 3.09 6.13 4.38
N GLU A 135 4.33 6.26 4.84
CA GLU A 135 4.61 6.84 6.16
C GLU A 135 4.13 8.30 6.13
N ASP A 136 3.23 8.68 7.04
CA ASP A 136 2.67 10.04 7.06
C ASP A 136 3.55 10.97 7.91
N ASP A 137 4.30 11.82 7.23
CA ASP A 137 5.23 12.78 7.82
C ASP A 137 4.57 13.74 8.83
N THR A 138 3.25 13.90 8.80
CA THR A 138 2.49 14.76 9.73
C THR A 138 2.29 14.14 11.12
N LEU A 139 2.49 12.82 11.26
CA LEU A 139 2.30 12.06 12.51
C LEU A 139 3.60 11.81 13.27
N THR A 140 4.60 12.69 13.11
CA THR A 140 5.83 12.61 13.91
C THR A 140 5.48 12.76 15.38
N ALA A 141 5.97 11.83 16.22
CA ALA A 141 5.67 11.83 17.64
C ALA A 141 6.06 13.18 18.26
N ARG A 142 5.10 13.84 18.93
CA ARG A 142 5.39 15.03 19.73
C ARG A 142 6.46 14.66 20.75
N GLU A 143 7.62 15.31 20.68
CA GLU A 143 8.64 15.17 21.71
C GLU A 143 7.97 15.42 23.07
N PRO A 144 8.16 14.55 24.08
CA PRO A 144 7.49 14.71 25.35
C PRO A 144 7.95 16.04 25.96
N ASP A 145 7.01 17.00 26.05
CA ASP A 145 7.23 18.27 26.75
C ASP A 145 7.78 17.95 28.14
N ALA A 146 9.07 18.23 28.35
CA ALA A 146 9.75 17.90 29.60
C ALA A 146 9.06 18.66 30.73
N ALA A 147 8.39 17.91 31.61
CA ALA A 147 7.54 18.49 32.65
C ALA A 147 8.36 19.34 33.63
N THR A 148 8.41 20.64 33.38
CA THR A 148 8.83 21.64 34.36
C THR A 148 7.72 21.82 35.38
N GLU A 149 7.71 20.93 36.37
CA GLU A 149 7.07 21.21 37.65
C GLU A 149 7.65 22.51 38.23
N THR A 150 6.87 23.59 38.24
CA THR A 150 7.16 24.75 39.10
C THR A 150 5.86 25.39 39.59
N SER A 151 5.44 24.93 40.77
CA SER A 151 4.61 25.61 41.78
C SER A 151 3.32 26.33 41.33
N ALA A 152 2.19 25.77 41.79
CA ALA A 152 1.03 26.58 42.10
C ALA A 152 1.32 27.55 43.26
N ASP A 153 0.93 28.83 43.12
CA ASP A 153 0.02 29.55 44.04
C ASP A 153 0.05 31.07 43.76
N LYS A 154 -1.03 31.62 43.16
CA LYS A 154 -1.88 32.65 43.80
C LYS A 154 -2.95 33.21 42.87
N ASP A 155 -4.20 32.91 43.22
CA ASP A 155 -5.35 33.71 42.83
C ASP A 155 -5.28 35.11 43.47
N LYS A 156 -5.43 36.16 42.65
CA LYS A 156 -6.42 37.21 42.97
C LYS A 156 -6.80 38.12 41.80
N ALA A 157 -8.09 38.06 41.47
CA ALA A 157 -9.01 39.15 41.12
C ALA A 157 -8.56 40.26 40.14
N ALA A 158 -9.34 40.39 39.07
CA ALA A 158 -9.32 41.54 38.17
C ALA A 158 -9.90 42.80 38.83
N ASP A 159 -9.40 43.97 38.41
CA ASP A 159 -10.26 45.10 38.04
C ASP A 159 -9.57 46.00 36.98
N LYS A 160 -10.33 46.87 36.30
CA LYS A 160 -9.92 47.67 35.12
C LYS A 160 -10.47 49.12 35.24
N PRO A 161 -10.18 50.02 34.29
CA PRO A 161 -8.98 50.85 34.10
C PRO A 161 -9.15 52.32 34.59
N ALA A 162 -8.07 53.13 34.59
CA ALA A 162 -8.00 54.38 33.79
C ALA A 162 -6.77 55.29 34.06
N SER A 163 -6.35 55.98 32.97
CA SER A 163 -5.80 57.35 32.92
C SER A 163 -4.28 57.66 33.01
N ALA A 164 -3.81 58.28 31.91
CA ALA A 164 -2.83 59.37 31.79
C ALA A 164 -1.34 59.20 32.18
N ALA A 165 -0.52 59.06 31.11
CA ALA A 165 0.76 59.74 30.81
C ALA A 165 1.47 60.52 31.94
N LYS A 166 2.80 60.45 32.11
CA LYS A 166 3.83 60.76 31.08
C LYS A 166 5.24 60.63 31.69
N ASP A 167 6.17 59.93 31.03
CA ASP A 167 7.58 60.34 30.78
C ASP A 167 8.40 59.16 30.20
N ALA A 168 9.55 59.49 29.59
CA ALA A 168 10.23 58.66 28.60
C ALA A 168 11.48 57.91 29.15
N PRO A 169 12.28 57.24 28.31
CA PRO A 169 12.48 55.81 28.37
C PRO A 169 13.67 55.38 29.23
N LYS A 170 13.64 54.14 29.73
CA LYS A 170 14.83 53.46 30.23
C LYS A 170 14.90 52.03 29.71
N ASP A 171 16.08 51.69 29.21
CA ASP A 171 16.41 50.45 28.52
C ASP A 171 16.02 49.20 29.32
N ALA A 172 15.00 48.50 28.84
CA ALA A 172 14.93 47.05 28.95
C ALA A 172 15.26 46.51 27.56
N ALA A 173 16.48 46.01 27.39
CA ALA A 173 16.90 45.34 26.17
C ALA A 173 16.07 44.05 26.01
N ALA A 174 14.92 44.17 25.36
CA ALA A 174 14.32 43.03 24.69
C ALA A 174 15.38 42.48 23.74
N LYS A 175 15.86 41.26 24.01
CA LYS A 175 16.54 40.47 22.98
C LYS A 175 15.49 40.21 21.91
N THR A 176 15.42 41.10 20.92
CA THR A 176 14.94 40.72 19.59
C THR A 176 15.76 39.49 19.19
N PRO A 177 15.11 38.34 18.92
CA PRO A 177 15.81 37.25 18.24
C PRO A 177 16.47 37.83 17.00
N ASP A 178 17.75 37.52 16.78
CA ASP A 178 18.42 38.01 15.58
C ASP A 178 17.80 37.27 14.39
N PRO A 179 17.13 37.97 13.45
CA PRO A 179 16.48 37.31 12.32
C PRO A 179 17.48 36.54 11.46
N ALA A 180 18.79 36.83 11.55
CA ALA A 180 19.83 36.02 10.92
C ALA A 180 20.01 34.65 11.61
N THR A 181 20.07 34.60 12.96
CA THR A 181 20.23 33.31 13.68
C THR A 181 19.00 32.44 13.57
N ASP A 182 17.80 33.03 13.58
CA ASP A 182 16.56 32.28 13.40
C ASP A 182 16.44 31.74 11.96
N ALA A 183 16.83 32.53 10.95
CA ALA A 183 16.87 32.06 9.56
C ALA A 183 17.90 30.95 9.33
N GLU A 184 19.08 31.03 9.97
CA GLU A 184 20.15 30.03 9.87
C GLU A 184 19.78 28.71 10.59
N ALA A 185 19.10 28.81 11.73
CA ALA A 185 18.50 27.66 12.42
C ALA A 185 17.40 26.99 11.58
N LEU A 186 16.48 27.77 11.00
CA LEU A 186 15.42 27.27 10.12
C LEU A 186 15.98 26.60 8.84
N ALA A 187 17.01 27.18 8.22
CA ALA A 187 17.68 26.60 7.06
C ALA A 187 18.41 25.28 7.38
N SER A 188 19.04 25.21 8.55
CA SER A 188 19.69 24.00 9.05
C SER A 188 18.66 22.90 9.34
N ALA A 189 17.54 23.23 10.01
CA ALA A 189 16.44 22.30 10.28
C ALA A 189 15.76 21.79 8.99
N ALA A 190 15.54 22.67 8.01
CA ALA A 190 15.00 22.29 6.70
C ALA A 190 15.93 21.34 5.93
N THR A 191 17.24 21.55 6.02
CA THR A 191 18.26 20.68 5.39
C THR A 191 18.32 19.31 6.07
N ALA A 192 18.29 19.26 7.41
CA ALA A 192 18.24 18.02 8.17
C ALA A 192 16.97 17.21 7.87
N LYS A 193 15.81 17.89 7.78
CA LYS A 193 14.56 17.26 7.36
C LYS A 193 14.63 16.70 5.94
N ALA A 194 15.10 17.48 4.97
CA ALA A 194 15.23 17.03 3.59
C ALA A 194 16.10 15.77 3.44
N ALA A 195 17.21 15.67 4.19
CA ALA A 195 18.06 14.48 4.21
C ALA A 195 17.37 13.25 4.81
N ALA A 196 16.60 13.43 5.89
CA ALA A 196 15.81 12.36 6.51
C ALA A 196 14.66 11.90 5.60
N ASP A 197 14.03 12.82 4.87
CA ASP A 197 12.97 12.57 3.90
C ASP A 197 13.51 11.80 2.68
N GLU A 198 14.71 12.15 2.19
CA GLU A 198 15.39 11.44 1.12
C GLU A 198 15.71 9.98 1.50
N GLU A 199 16.24 9.76 2.70
CA GLU A 199 16.59 8.40 3.17
C GLU A 199 15.34 7.53 3.40
N ARG A 200 14.28 8.10 3.99
CA ARG A 200 12.97 7.42 4.11
C ARG A 200 12.37 7.09 2.74
N ASN A 201 12.52 7.98 1.76
CA ASN A 201 12.06 7.74 0.39
C ASN A 201 12.87 6.59 -0.27
N LYS A 202 14.20 6.55 -0.10
CA LYS A 202 15.03 5.40 -0.57
C LYS A 202 14.61 4.09 0.09
N ALA A 203 14.44 4.06 1.41
CA ALA A 203 14.00 2.85 2.12
C ALA A 203 12.61 2.37 1.65
N ARG A 204 11.67 3.30 1.40
CA ARG A 204 10.35 2.97 0.83
C ARG A 204 10.47 2.45 -0.61
N ALA A 205 11.33 3.05 -1.44
CA ALA A 205 11.60 2.60 -2.80
C ALA A 205 12.16 1.17 -2.84
N GLU A 206 13.14 0.85 -1.98
CA GLU A 206 13.71 -0.49 -1.86
C GLU A 206 12.66 -1.55 -1.48
N ARG A 207 11.82 -1.27 -0.46
CA ARG A 207 10.70 -2.16 -0.08
C ARG A 207 9.73 -2.38 -1.24
N ILE A 208 9.41 -1.33 -1.99
CA ILE A 208 8.52 -1.41 -3.16
C ILE A 208 9.17 -2.21 -4.31
N PHE A 209 10.44 -1.98 -4.60
CA PHE A 209 11.17 -2.70 -5.66
C PHE A 209 11.27 -4.18 -5.35
N ALA A 210 11.53 -4.57 -4.09
CA ALA A 210 11.52 -5.97 -3.67
C ALA A 210 10.14 -6.64 -3.91
N ARG A 211 9.03 -5.93 -3.68
CA ARG A 211 7.68 -6.45 -3.99
C ARG A 211 7.43 -6.57 -5.50
N ILE A 212 7.92 -5.62 -6.31
CA ILE A 212 7.82 -5.68 -7.79
C ILE A 212 8.66 -6.83 -8.35
N GLU A 213 9.89 -7.04 -7.85
CA GLU A 213 10.77 -8.15 -8.25
C GLU A 213 10.19 -9.51 -7.88
N SER A 214 9.58 -9.62 -6.69
CA SER A 214 8.83 -10.80 -6.27
C SER A 214 7.64 -11.08 -7.21
N ALA A 215 6.89 -10.05 -7.59
CA ALA A 215 5.78 -10.14 -8.54
C ALA A 215 6.23 -10.59 -9.95
N ILE A 216 7.34 -10.04 -10.45
CA ILE A 216 7.95 -10.42 -11.73
C ILE A 216 8.42 -11.88 -11.67
N SER A 217 9.08 -12.28 -10.59
CA SER A 217 9.55 -13.66 -10.39
C SER A 217 8.40 -14.65 -10.34
N PHE A 218 7.32 -14.33 -9.61
CA PHE A 218 6.10 -15.14 -9.57
C PHE A 218 5.44 -15.25 -10.94
N ALA A 219 5.34 -14.16 -11.70
CA ALA A 219 4.79 -14.17 -13.06
C ALA A 219 5.64 -15.06 -14.01
N GLN A 220 6.97 -14.98 -13.94
CA GLN A 220 7.89 -15.83 -14.70
C GLN A 220 7.73 -17.32 -14.34
N GLN A 221 7.61 -17.65 -13.04
CA GLN A 221 7.32 -19.02 -12.57
C GLN A 221 5.99 -19.55 -13.11
N ASN A 222 4.99 -18.68 -13.22
CA ASN A 222 3.70 -18.93 -13.87
C ASN A 222 3.75 -18.83 -15.41
N LYS A 223 4.94 -18.99 -16.01
CA LYS A 223 5.20 -19.06 -17.46
C LYS A 223 4.91 -17.78 -18.25
N ALA A 224 4.79 -16.61 -17.59
CA ALA A 224 4.64 -15.33 -18.29
C ALA A 224 5.95 -14.94 -19.00
N ARG A 225 5.98 -15.15 -20.33
CA ARG A 225 7.14 -14.80 -21.18
C ARG A 225 7.20 -13.32 -21.58
N SER A 226 6.06 -12.64 -21.50
CA SER A 226 5.93 -11.18 -21.63
C SER A 226 5.28 -10.66 -20.37
N ILE A 227 5.87 -9.61 -19.77
CA ILE A 227 5.30 -8.92 -18.62
C ILE A 227 5.02 -7.47 -18.99
N ILE A 228 3.88 -6.96 -18.54
CA ILE A 228 3.50 -5.55 -18.64
C ILE A 228 3.33 -5.03 -17.23
N LEU A 229 4.03 -3.95 -16.91
CA LEU A 229 3.88 -3.27 -15.63
C LEU A 229 2.81 -2.19 -15.80
N LEU A 230 1.76 -2.23 -14.99
CA LEU A 230 0.65 -1.29 -15.02
C LEU A 230 0.55 -0.62 -13.65
N GLY A 231 0.78 0.69 -13.59
CA GLY A 231 0.63 1.44 -12.35
C GLY A 231 -0.57 2.38 -12.40
N HIS A 232 -1.36 2.41 -11.33
CA HIS A 232 -2.42 3.40 -11.12
C HIS A 232 -1.98 4.46 -10.10
N SER A 233 -2.32 5.74 -10.31
CA SER A 233 -1.99 6.82 -9.37
C SER A 233 -0.48 6.86 -9.03
N SER A 234 -0.06 6.74 -7.77
CA SER A 234 1.37 6.63 -7.39
C SER A 234 2.00 5.27 -7.72
N GLY A 235 1.22 4.21 -7.95
CA GLY A 235 1.72 2.96 -8.52
C GLY A 235 2.36 3.17 -9.90
N ALA A 236 1.91 4.18 -10.66
CA ALA A 236 2.55 4.59 -11.91
C ALA A 236 3.92 5.26 -11.70
N TYR A 237 4.08 6.02 -10.61
CA TYR A 237 5.37 6.56 -10.17
C TYR A 237 6.33 5.44 -9.81
N TRP A 238 5.91 4.52 -8.94
CA TRP A 238 6.74 3.40 -8.49
C TRP A 238 7.13 2.45 -9.63
N ALA A 239 6.20 2.14 -10.54
CA ALA A 239 6.48 1.36 -11.75
C ALA A 239 7.50 2.06 -12.66
N THR A 240 7.39 3.39 -12.83
CA THR A 240 8.34 4.19 -13.62
C THR A 240 9.73 4.15 -12.99
N ARG A 241 9.82 4.43 -11.69
CA ARG A 241 11.08 4.50 -10.95
C ARG A 241 11.82 3.17 -10.91
N PHE A 242 11.08 2.08 -10.67
CA PHE A 242 11.61 0.73 -10.76
C PHE A 242 12.24 0.46 -12.13
N LEU A 243 11.58 0.84 -13.22
CA LEU A 243 12.09 0.58 -14.58
C LEU A 243 13.22 1.51 -15.03
N SER A 244 13.37 2.69 -14.44
CA SER A 244 14.54 3.56 -14.67
C SER A 244 15.77 3.11 -13.88
N GLU A 245 15.59 2.65 -12.64
CA GLU A 245 16.70 2.24 -11.75
C GLU A 245 17.09 0.76 -11.93
N ARG A 246 16.11 -0.13 -12.14
CA ARG A 246 16.28 -1.60 -12.28
C ARG A 246 15.63 -2.13 -13.57
N PRO A 247 16.23 -1.90 -14.76
CA PRO A 247 15.67 -2.36 -16.02
C PRO A 247 15.55 -3.90 -16.09
N SER A 248 14.32 -4.41 -16.19
CA SER A 248 14.05 -5.85 -16.36
C SER A 248 13.73 -6.20 -17.83
N PRO A 249 14.47 -7.12 -18.48
CA PRO A 249 14.24 -7.48 -19.88
C PRO A 249 12.93 -8.25 -20.12
N THR A 250 12.30 -8.78 -19.06
CA THR A 250 10.99 -9.45 -19.16
C THR A 250 9.83 -8.45 -19.20
N VAL A 251 10.00 -7.25 -18.67
CA VAL A 251 8.99 -6.19 -18.72
C VAL A 251 9.10 -5.48 -20.08
N GLN A 252 8.13 -5.73 -20.96
CA GLN A 252 8.18 -5.26 -22.35
C GLN A 252 7.50 -3.91 -22.56
N ARG A 253 6.56 -3.54 -21.67
CA ARG A 253 5.77 -2.31 -21.74
C ARG A 253 5.46 -1.78 -20.34
N LEU A 254 5.37 -0.45 -20.21
CA LEU A 254 4.84 0.26 -19.05
C LEU A 254 3.51 0.92 -19.41
N VAL A 255 2.50 0.73 -18.55
CA VAL A 255 1.23 1.45 -18.58
C VAL A 255 1.12 2.28 -17.31
N MET A 256 0.98 3.59 -17.47
CA MET A 256 0.72 4.54 -16.40
C MET A 256 -0.74 4.98 -16.51
N VAL A 257 -1.52 4.89 -15.44
CA VAL A 257 -2.93 5.31 -15.41
C VAL A 257 -3.12 6.36 -14.33
N ALA A 258 -3.64 7.53 -14.71
CA ALA A 258 -3.86 8.69 -13.83
C ALA A 258 -2.63 9.02 -12.97
N ALA A 259 -1.44 8.99 -13.58
CA ALA A 259 -0.17 8.96 -12.85
C ALA A 259 0.04 10.18 -11.94
N ARG A 260 0.27 9.91 -10.65
CA ARG A 260 0.52 10.91 -9.60
C ARG A 260 1.87 10.64 -8.94
N GLU A 261 2.53 11.69 -8.49
CA GLU A 261 3.76 11.59 -7.72
C GLU A 261 3.40 11.54 -6.21
N PRO A 262 4.04 10.67 -5.41
CA PRO A 262 3.95 10.73 -3.95
C PRO A 262 4.37 12.10 -3.40
N VAL A 263 4.00 12.38 -2.15
CA VAL A 263 4.57 13.52 -1.40
C VAL A 263 6.09 13.35 -1.33
N ASN A 264 6.84 14.43 -1.54
CA ASN A 264 8.32 14.44 -1.54
C ASN A 264 8.96 13.44 -2.53
N ALA A 265 8.32 13.19 -3.68
CA ALA A 265 8.83 12.32 -4.73
C ALA A 265 10.16 12.83 -5.34
N VAL A 266 11.22 12.05 -5.19
CA VAL A 266 12.54 12.30 -5.81
C VAL A 266 13.08 10.97 -6.35
N PRO A 267 13.50 10.88 -7.63
CA PRO A 267 13.34 11.89 -8.70
C PRO A 267 11.87 12.01 -9.17
N SER A 268 11.58 12.97 -10.07
CA SER A 268 10.23 13.19 -10.64
C SER A 268 9.93 12.29 -11.84
N LEU A 269 8.64 12.11 -12.19
CA LEU A 269 8.24 11.44 -13.44
C LEU A 269 8.73 12.18 -14.68
N LEU A 270 8.85 13.52 -14.61
CA LEU A 270 9.33 14.34 -15.72
C LEU A 270 10.75 13.92 -16.14
N ASP A 271 11.59 13.63 -15.16
CA ASP A 271 12.99 13.28 -15.35
C ASP A 271 13.17 11.79 -15.67
N MET A 272 12.37 10.92 -15.04
CA MET A 272 12.47 9.46 -15.23
C MET A 272 11.91 8.99 -16.58
N VAL A 273 10.73 9.47 -16.99
CA VAL A 273 10.04 8.97 -18.21
C VAL A 273 10.92 9.02 -19.47
N PRO A 274 11.70 10.09 -19.75
CA PRO A 274 12.62 10.13 -20.89
C PRO A 274 13.78 9.11 -20.85
N THR A 275 14.09 8.52 -19.69
CA THR A 275 15.17 7.52 -19.54
C THR A 275 14.73 6.09 -19.84
N LEU A 276 13.42 5.85 -19.91
CA LEU A 276 12.85 4.51 -20.06
C LEU A 276 13.22 3.86 -21.41
N LYS A 277 13.71 2.62 -21.33
CA LYS A 277 14.13 1.82 -22.49
C LYS A 277 13.01 0.94 -23.07
N ILE A 278 11.78 1.05 -22.55
CA ILE A 278 10.60 0.31 -23.03
C ILE A 278 9.46 1.23 -23.48
N LYS A 279 8.57 0.71 -24.33
CA LYS A 279 7.38 1.46 -24.77
C LYS A 279 6.49 1.80 -23.56
N THR A 280 6.08 3.05 -23.47
CA THR A 280 5.34 3.58 -22.31
C THR A 280 4.08 4.31 -22.75
N ALA A 281 2.95 4.05 -22.09
CA ALA A 281 1.73 4.83 -22.25
C ALA A 281 1.28 5.51 -20.97
N ASP A 282 0.81 6.76 -21.10
CA ASP A 282 0.28 7.60 -20.03
C ASP A 282 -1.21 7.86 -20.29
N PHE A 283 -2.07 7.17 -19.55
CA PHE A 283 -3.53 7.26 -19.64
C PHE A 283 -4.04 8.34 -18.69
N ILE A 284 -4.51 9.45 -19.23
CA ILE A 284 -4.84 10.66 -18.47
C ILE A 284 -6.29 11.08 -18.65
N TYR A 285 -6.93 11.56 -17.60
CA TYR A 285 -8.28 12.13 -17.71
C TYR A 285 -8.22 13.52 -18.36
N LYS A 286 -9.15 13.80 -19.30
CA LYS A 286 -9.17 15.08 -20.03
C LYS A 286 -9.43 16.31 -19.16
N ASN A 287 -10.25 16.15 -18.13
CA ASN A 287 -10.75 17.23 -17.28
C ASN A 287 -10.61 16.81 -15.81
N PRO A 288 -10.03 17.64 -14.93
CA PRO A 288 -9.32 18.88 -15.23
C PRO A 288 -8.03 18.65 -16.07
N PRO A 289 -7.47 19.69 -16.72
CA PRO A 289 -6.27 19.53 -17.52
C PRO A 289 -5.02 19.26 -16.65
N ASP A 290 -4.38 18.12 -16.86
CA ASP A 290 -3.15 17.74 -16.18
C ASP A 290 -1.90 18.40 -16.82
N LEU A 291 -1.35 19.41 -16.13
CA LEU A 291 -0.13 20.12 -16.55
C LEU A 291 1.13 19.25 -16.41
N ALA A 292 1.20 18.36 -15.41
CA ALA A 292 2.34 17.47 -15.21
C ALA A 292 2.39 16.44 -16.34
N ALA A 293 1.25 15.83 -16.70
CA ALA A 293 1.12 14.97 -17.86
C ALA A 293 1.52 15.66 -19.18
N LYS A 294 1.10 16.91 -19.38
CA LYS A 294 1.51 17.70 -20.55
C LYS A 294 3.02 17.92 -20.57
N ALA A 295 3.64 18.19 -19.42
CA ALA A 295 5.09 18.35 -19.28
C ALA A 295 5.82 17.03 -19.57
N ARG A 296 5.36 15.87 -19.03
CA ARG A 296 5.90 14.53 -19.33
C ARG A 296 5.90 14.24 -20.84
N LEU A 297 4.80 14.52 -21.54
CA LEU A 297 4.69 14.36 -23.00
C LEU A 297 5.64 15.30 -23.77
N GLN A 298 5.90 16.51 -23.26
CA GLN A 298 6.85 17.44 -23.88
C GLN A 298 8.31 17.02 -23.62
N ALA A 299 8.64 16.51 -22.43
CA ALA A 299 9.95 15.99 -22.10
C ALA A 299 10.29 14.75 -22.94
N SER A 300 9.38 13.78 -23.02
CA SER A 300 9.60 12.56 -23.79
C SER A 300 9.77 12.80 -25.30
N LYS A 301 9.12 13.84 -25.87
CA LYS A 301 9.32 14.27 -27.27
C LYS A 301 10.70 14.90 -27.55
N ARG A 302 11.44 15.36 -26.53
CA ARG A 302 12.79 15.93 -26.70
C ARG A 302 13.88 14.86 -26.74
N THR A 303 13.59 13.66 -26.28
CA THR A 303 14.55 12.55 -26.15
C THR A 303 14.22 11.45 -27.15
N LYS A 304 15.24 10.91 -27.83
CA LYS A 304 15.05 9.75 -28.71
C LYS A 304 14.90 8.49 -27.85
N GLY A 305 13.75 7.83 -27.94
CA GLY A 305 13.43 6.65 -27.13
C GLY A 305 12.54 5.63 -27.86
N PRO A 306 12.15 4.54 -27.18
CA PRO A 306 11.33 3.44 -27.73
C PRO A 306 9.88 3.84 -28.07
N GLY A 307 9.41 4.97 -27.53
CA GLY A 307 8.09 5.54 -27.75
C GLY A 307 7.33 5.80 -26.46
N PHE A 308 6.86 7.04 -26.30
CA PHE A 308 5.95 7.46 -25.24
C PHE A 308 4.65 7.99 -25.87
N THR A 309 3.51 7.47 -25.45
CA THR A 309 2.20 7.85 -25.99
C THR A 309 1.23 8.24 -24.88
N GLN A 310 0.63 9.42 -24.97
CA GLN A 310 -0.39 9.86 -24.02
C GLN A 310 -1.78 9.62 -24.60
N ILE A 311 -2.64 8.94 -23.84
CA ILE A 311 -3.98 8.51 -24.27
C ILE A 311 -5.03 9.10 -23.34
N ALA A 312 -5.96 9.88 -23.89
CA ALA A 312 -6.92 10.62 -23.10
C ALA A 312 -8.17 9.80 -22.75
N LEU A 313 -8.36 9.53 -21.45
CA LEU A 313 -9.58 9.00 -20.84
C LEU A 313 -10.64 10.11 -20.66
N ILE A 314 -11.91 9.72 -20.69
CA ILE A 314 -13.05 10.58 -20.37
C ILE A 314 -13.57 10.16 -19.00
N ASN A 315 -13.67 11.09 -18.05
CA ASN A 315 -14.37 10.84 -16.79
C ASN A 315 -15.89 10.89 -17.05
N ILE A 316 -16.62 9.90 -16.55
CA ILE A 316 -18.05 9.67 -16.78
C ILE A 316 -18.76 9.66 -15.43
N VAL A 317 -18.92 10.86 -14.87
CA VAL A 317 -19.58 11.09 -13.57
C VAL A 317 -20.90 10.32 -13.47
N GLY A 318 -21.01 9.46 -12.47
CA GLY A 318 -22.22 8.65 -12.21
C GLY A 318 -22.33 7.36 -13.03
N ASN A 319 -21.30 6.95 -13.78
CA ASN A 319 -21.28 5.67 -14.51
C ASN A 319 -19.86 5.07 -14.55
N GLU A 320 -19.42 4.58 -13.39
CA GLU A 320 -18.12 3.94 -13.18
C GLU A 320 -17.91 2.74 -14.11
N ASP A 321 -18.92 1.87 -14.29
CA ASP A 321 -18.84 0.71 -15.20
C ASP A 321 -18.42 1.10 -16.63
N THR A 322 -18.96 2.21 -17.16
CA THR A 322 -18.63 2.69 -18.52
C THR A 322 -17.25 3.34 -18.55
N GLU A 323 -16.83 4.03 -17.48
CA GLU A 323 -15.49 4.60 -17.35
C GLU A 323 -14.41 3.50 -17.30
N GLN A 324 -14.64 2.47 -16.48
CA GLN A 324 -13.81 1.27 -16.36
C GLN A 324 -13.74 0.48 -17.67
N GLU A 325 -14.87 0.29 -18.36
CA GLU A 325 -14.90 -0.38 -19.66
C GLU A 325 -14.16 0.41 -20.75
N GLN A 326 -14.31 1.75 -20.77
CA GLN A 326 -13.51 2.61 -21.64
C GLN A 326 -12.00 2.47 -21.34
N MET A 327 -11.62 2.55 -20.06
CA MET A 327 -10.23 2.46 -19.60
C MET A 327 -9.63 1.12 -20.03
N PHE A 328 -10.29 0.01 -19.72
CA PHE A 328 -9.88 -1.33 -20.13
C PHE A 328 -9.72 -1.45 -21.65
N ARG A 329 -10.70 -1.00 -22.45
CA ARG A 329 -10.61 -1.06 -23.93
C ARG A 329 -9.42 -0.28 -24.47
N ARG A 330 -9.17 0.91 -23.97
CA ARG A 330 -8.05 1.77 -24.42
C ARG A 330 -6.70 1.19 -24.01
N ILE A 331 -6.57 0.66 -22.79
CA ILE A 331 -5.35 0.01 -22.32
C ILE A 331 -5.10 -1.28 -23.13
N ARG A 332 -6.12 -2.14 -23.28
CA ARG A 332 -6.04 -3.36 -24.10
C ARG A 332 -5.60 -3.05 -25.53
N GLY A 333 -6.20 -2.06 -26.19
CA GLY A 333 -5.87 -1.71 -27.58
C GLY A 333 -4.45 -1.18 -27.79
N TRP A 334 -3.81 -0.68 -26.72
CA TRP A 334 -2.40 -0.27 -26.75
C TRP A 334 -1.43 -1.41 -26.38
N ILE A 335 -1.85 -2.29 -25.45
CA ILE A 335 -1.11 -3.49 -25.04
C ILE A 335 -1.03 -4.51 -26.17
N ASP A 336 -2.16 -4.78 -26.81
CA ASP A 336 -2.35 -5.79 -27.86
C ASP A 336 -2.87 -5.08 -29.12
N PRO A 337 -2.02 -4.27 -29.79
CA PRO A 337 -2.40 -3.62 -31.02
C PRO A 337 -2.54 -4.69 -32.09
N LYS A 338 -3.76 -4.89 -32.60
CA LYS A 338 -3.96 -5.73 -33.76
C LYS A 338 -3.15 -5.15 -34.92
N GLU A 339 -2.28 -5.97 -35.51
CA GLU A 339 -1.68 -5.60 -36.78
C GLU A 339 -2.79 -5.58 -37.84
N ASP A 340 -3.03 -4.42 -38.43
CA ASP A 340 -3.89 -4.29 -39.60
C ASP A 340 -3.23 -5.07 -40.75
N LYS A 341 -3.91 -6.15 -41.17
CA LYS A 341 -3.50 -7.04 -42.28
C LYS A 341 -4.10 -6.62 -43.61
#